data_AF-A0AAT9FJB3-F1
#
_entry.id   AF-A0AAT9FJB3-F1
#
_cell.length_a   1.000
_cell.length_b   1.000
_cell.length_c   1.000
_cell.angle_alpha   90.00
_cell.angle_beta   90.00
_cell.angle_gamma   90.00
#
_symmetry.space_group_name_H-M   'P 1'
#
loop_
_entity.id
_entity.type
_entity.pdbx_description
1 polymer ?
#
loop_
_entity_poly.entity_id
_entity_poly.type
_entity_poly.pdbx_seq_one_letter_code
_entity_poly.pdbx_strand_id
1 'polypeptide(L)'
;MKKSHLVFGILALVAVTTGVVYTAKWVLAGSHENLPRGYDPVLVENELSEPVLTAEESIEKNLRAFLSATTVEERLHYVSIPFDEKTSLKSYYVERGLSDSPLWKIERIESLELAGGRLWFVIYRDLQRKQHSVSFQKLDGRYLIHWSAMKAYCEVPWQRFIVDRPSKPVLMRGYLRQYEGVWPVGLPRDKYRCFLIEDRGKLFSKLAVMEKGAPGAEALNKLPDSISHPITVRMKYNSELLNQNVIQITELKHLRWQQLNSDPRFQGQ
;
A
#
# COMPACT_ATOMS: atom_id res chain seq x y z
N MET A 1 27.39 61.36 25.56
CA MET A 1 26.04 62.01 25.63
C MET A 1 24.96 60.94 25.50
N LYS A 2 23.88 61.02 26.30
CA LYS A 2 22.48 60.54 26.11
C LYS A 2 22.20 59.25 25.28
N LYS A 3 21.27 58.35 25.62
CA LYS A 3 20.40 58.11 26.80
C LYS A 3 19.74 56.70 26.66
N SER A 4 19.77 55.92 27.74
CA SER A 4 18.70 55.05 28.29
C SER A 4 17.45 54.66 27.46
N HIS A 5 17.19 53.34 27.33
CA HIS A 5 15.91 52.58 27.45
C HIS A 5 16.19 51.09 27.13
N LEU A 6 15.76 50.01 27.81
CA LEU A 6 15.00 49.76 29.06
C LEU A 6 13.45 49.73 29.02
N VAL A 7 12.90 48.59 29.49
CA VAL A 7 11.55 48.26 30.10
C VAL A 7 10.59 47.35 29.29
N PHE A 8 10.46 46.07 29.75
CA PHE A 8 9.31 45.12 29.75
C PHE A 8 8.61 44.76 28.41
N GLY A 9 8.02 43.56 28.21
CA GLY A 9 7.90 42.35 29.04
C GLY A 9 6.85 41.37 28.48
N ILE A 10 6.50 40.31 29.24
CA ILE A 10 5.30 39.44 29.08
C ILE A 10 5.32 38.48 27.85
N LEU A 11 4.74 37.27 27.83
CA LEU A 11 4.44 36.20 28.81
C LEU A 11 3.77 35.06 28.02
N ALA A 12 4.30 33.83 28.02
CA ALA A 12 3.58 32.56 27.75
C ALA A 12 4.58 31.39 27.53
N LEU A 13 4.81 30.58 28.56
CA LEU A 13 5.27 29.21 28.36
C LEU A 13 4.07 28.30 28.60
N VAL A 14 3.51 27.74 27.53
CA VAL A 14 2.34 26.84 27.61
C VAL A 14 2.79 25.50 28.19
N ALA A 15 2.01 24.98 29.15
CA ALA A 15 2.31 23.74 29.85
C ALA A 15 2.24 22.52 28.91
N VAL A 16 3.30 21.72 28.87
CA VAL A 16 3.30 20.41 28.21
C VAL A 16 2.60 19.41 29.12
N THR A 17 1.33 19.14 28.85
CA THR A 17 0.53 18.13 29.55
C THR A 17 0.04 17.06 28.58
N THR A 18 0.83 15.99 28.43
CA THR A 18 0.39 14.58 28.25
C THR A 18 1.60 13.70 27.93
N GLY A 19 2.30 13.30 28.98
CA GLY A 19 3.17 12.12 29.00
C GLY A 19 2.85 11.31 30.25
N VAL A 20 3.12 10.00 30.21
CA VAL A 20 2.81 9.01 31.26
C VAL A 20 1.34 8.52 31.29
N VAL A 21 1.03 7.57 30.40
CA VAL A 21 0.21 6.39 30.76
C VAL A 21 0.94 5.15 30.23
N TYR A 22 1.96 4.73 30.96
CA TYR A 22 2.54 3.38 30.87
C TYR A 22 3.01 2.97 32.27
N THR A 23 3.06 1.66 32.51
CA THR A 23 3.40 0.98 33.79
C THR A 23 2.38 1.11 34.93
N ALA A 24 1.46 0.15 35.03
CA ALA A 24 0.89 -0.36 36.31
C ALA A 24 0.01 -1.62 36.09
N LYS A 25 0.58 -2.76 35.66
CA LYS A 25 -0.17 -4.04 35.64
C LYS A 25 0.69 -5.31 35.78
N TRP A 26 1.73 -5.28 36.63
CA TRP A 26 2.58 -6.44 36.95
C TRP A 26 3.22 -6.36 38.36
N VAL A 27 2.40 -6.14 39.40
CA VAL A 27 2.73 -6.51 40.80
C VAL A 27 1.42 -6.97 41.47
N LEU A 28 1.51 -7.84 42.49
CA LEU A 28 0.41 -8.41 43.29
C LEU A 28 -0.36 -9.57 42.65
N ALA A 29 0.37 -10.65 42.34
CA ALA A 29 -0.14 -12.00 42.56
C ALA A 29 0.33 -12.46 43.96
N GLY A 30 -0.56 -12.44 44.95
CA GLY A 30 -0.22 -12.88 46.31
C GLY A 30 -1.30 -12.58 47.35
N SER A 31 -1.60 -13.59 48.18
CA SER A 31 -2.49 -13.59 49.34
C SER A 31 -4.01 -13.51 49.07
N HIS A 32 -4.67 -14.65 49.26
CA HIS A 32 -6.07 -14.70 49.71
C HIS A 32 -6.16 -14.05 51.11
N GLU A 33 -7.08 -13.11 51.30
CA GLU A 33 -7.69 -12.89 52.62
C GLU A 33 -9.06 -12.21 52.50
N ASN A 34 -9.91 -12.40 53.51
CA ASN A 34 -11.35 -12.14 53.42
C ASN A 34 -11.70 -10.64 53.44
N LEU A 35 -12.67 -10.23 52.62
CA LEU A 35 -13.36 -8.95 52.76
C LEU A 35 -14.90 -9.14 52.87
N PRO A 36 -15.63 -8.25 53.58
CA PRO A 36 -17.00 -8.51 54.00
C PRO A 36 -18.04 -8.33 52.88
N ARG A 37 -19.18 -9.03 53.01
CA ARG A 37 -20.37 -8.74 52.21
C ARG A 37 -20.91 -7.35 52.59
N GLY A 38 -20.97 -6.43 51.62
CA GLY A 38 -21.60 -5.12 51.82
C GLY A 38 -20.98 -4.01 50.97
N TYR A 39 -21.04 -4.15 49.64
CA TYR A 39 -20.76 -3.05 48.72
C TYR A 39 -21.62 -3.20 47.46
N ASP A 40 -22.53 -2.26 47.23
CA ASP A 40 -23.28 -2.15 45.97
C ASP A 40 -22.36 -1.54 44.89
N PRO A 41 -22.11 -2.23 43.76
CA PRO A 41 -21.45 -1.62 42.61
C PRO A 41 -22.47 -0.76 41.84
N VAL A 42 -22.64 0.48 42.28
CA VAL A 42 -23.29 1.52 41.47
C VAL A 42 -22.36 1.90 40.31
N LEU A 43 -22.92 1.94 39.10
CA LEU A 43 -22.29 2.32 37.83
C LEU A 43 -21.16 1.39 37.35
N VAL A 44 -21.55 0.33 36.64
CA VAL A 44 -20.73 -0.16 35.52
C VAL A 44 -20.67 0.96 34.49
N GLU A 45 -19.47 1.45 34.20
CA GLU A 45 -19.25 2.41 33.12
C GLU A 45 -19.78 1.83 31.81
N ASN A 46 -20.66 2.57 31.14
CA ASN A 46 -20.92 2.36 29.72
C ASN A 46 -19.63 2.75 28.98
N GLU A 47 -18.68 1.81 28.87
CA GLU A 47 -17.73 1.84 27.76
C GLU A 47 -18.58 1.87 26.49
N LEU A 48 -18.67 3.06 25.90
CA LEU A 48 -19.25 3.27 24.57
C LEU A 48 -18.35 2.55 23.57
N SER A 49 -18.52 1.22 23.47
CA SER A 49 -17.88 0.40 22.46
C SER A 49 -18.21 1.01 21.11
N GLU A 50 -17.20 1.53 20.40
CA GLU A 50 -17.43 2.10 19.08
C GLU A 50 -18.21 1.07 18.23
N PRO A 51 -19.27 1.49 17.52
CA PRO A 51 -20.09 0.56 16.76
C PRO A 51 -19.20 -0.21 15.79
N VAL A 52 -19.21 -1.54 15.90
CA VAL A 52 -18.39 -2.42 15.07
C VAL A 52 -18.86 -2.31 13.62
N LEU A 53 -18.18 -1.44 12.87
CA LEU A 53 -18.49 -1.19 11.47
C LEU A 53 -18.34 -2.47 10.65
N THR A 54 -19.25 -2.65 9.69
CA THR A 54 -19.11 -3.66 8.64
C THR A 54 -17.84 -3.43 7.81
N ALA A 55 -17.45 -4.42 7.01
CA ALA A 55 -16.30 -4.26 6.11
C ALA A 55 -16.55 -3.13 5.10
N GLU A 56 -17.78 -3.06 4.60
CA GLU A 56 -18.30 -2.11 3.64
C GLU A 56 -18.26 -0.67 4.19
N GLU A 57 -18.79 -0.43 5.38
CA GLU A 57 -18.76 0.88 6.05
C GLU A 57 -17.33 1.31 6.38
N SER A 58 -16.48 0.38 6.84
CA SER A 58 -15.07 0.65 7.13
C SER A 58 -14.29 1.04 5.87
N ILE A 59 -14.54 0.36 4.76
CA ILE A 59 -13.98 0.65 3.45
C ILE A 59 -14.45 2.02 2.95
N GLU A 60 -15.74 2.33 3.05
CA GLU A 60 -16.26 3.64 2.63
C GLU A 60 -15.67 4.78 3.47
N LYS A 61 -15.67 4.64 4.81
CA LYS A 61 -15.09 5.62 5.74
C LYS A 61 -13.64 5.93 5.39
N ASN A 62 -12.81 4.90 5.17
CA ASN A 62 -11.40 5.08 4.81
C ASN A 62 -11.21 5.65 3.39
N LEU A 63 -12.03 5.24 2.41
CA LEU A 63 -11.98 5.79 1.05
C LEU A 63 -12.32 7.28 1.04
N ARG A 64 -13.40 7.66 1.74
CA ARG A 64 -13.87 9.03 1.85
C ARG A 64 -12.82 9.90 2.55
N ALA A 65 -12.28 9.44 3.67
CA ALA A 65 -11.23 10.15 4.40
C ALA A 65 -9.92 10.31 3.60
N PHE A 66 -9.50 9.29 2.85
CA PHE A 66 -8.35 9.39 1.95
C PHE A 66 -8.56 10.41 0.83
N LEU A 67 -9.74 10.42 0.19
CA LEU A 67 -10.04 11.34 -0.91
C LEU A 67 -10.22 12.79 -0.43
N SER A 68 -10.72 12.98 0.79
CA SER A 68 -10.89 14.29 1.43
C SER A 68 -9.62 14.82 2.12
N ALA A 69 -8.56 14.01 2.25
CA ALA A 69 -7.30 14.44 2.85
C ALA A 69 -6.68 15.62 2.09
N THR A 70 -6.17 16.60 2.83
CA THR A 70 -5.57 17.83 2.30
C THR A 70 -4.05 17.76 2.24
N THR A 71 -3.41 16.92 3.05
CA THR A 71 -1.95 16.71 3.06
C THR A 71 -1.55 15.32 2.55
N VAL A 72 -0.24 15.08 2.37
CA VAL A 72 0.28 13.72 2.11
C VAL A 72 0.33 12.93 3.42
N GLU A 73 0.68 13.60 4.51
CA GLU A 73 0.73 13.08 5.87
C GLU A 73 -0.63 12.49 6.30
N GLU A 74 -1.74 13.19 6.05
CA GLU A 74 -3.10 12.67 6.28
C GLU A 74 -3.40 11.43 5.43
N ARG A 75 -3.04 11.45 4.14
CA ARG A 75 -3.26 10.32 3.22
C ARG A 75 -2.56 9.05 3.67
N LEU A 76 -1.35 9.17 4.23
CA LEU A 76 -0.56 8.04 4.71
C LEU A 76 -1.27 7.21 5.79
N HIS A 77 -2.17 7.80 6.57
CA HIS A 77 -2.94 7.05 7.58
C HIS A 77 -3.91 6.02 6.98
N TYR A 78 -4.30 6.18 5.72
CA TYR A 78 -5.25 5.29 5.02
C TYR A 78 -4.58 4.37 4.00
N VAL A 79 -3.24 4.40 3.90
CA VAL A 79 -2.45 3.61 2.94
C VAL A 79 -1.86 2.38 3.62
N SER A 80 -1.85 1.26 2.90
CA SER A 80 -1.39 -0.06 3.34
C SER A 80 0.10 -0.12 3.70
N ILE A 81 0.95 0.51 2.90
CA ILE A 81 2.42 0.50 3.08
C ILE A 81 2.95 1.95 3.13
N PRO A 82 2.62 2.71 4.19
CA PRO A 82 2.80 4.16 4.19
C PRO A 82 4.27 4.59 4.16
N PHE A 83 5.17 3.85 4.82
CA PHE A 83 6.60 4.17 4.81
C PHE A 83 7.19 4.11 3.39
N ASP A 84 6.86 3.04 2.65
CA ASP A 84 7.40 2.80 1.30
C ASP A 84 6.77 3.70 0.24
N GLU A 85 5.47 3.98 0.34
CA GLU A 85 4.76 4.80 -0.63
C GLU A 85 4.91 6.32 -0.35
N LYS A 86 5.45 6.75 0.80
CA LYS A 86 5.61 8.17 1.18
C LYS A 86 6.32 9.03 0.13
N THR A 87 7.44 8.56 -0.43
CA THR A 87 8.18 9.31 -1.44
C THR A 87 7.37 9.43 -2.74
N SER A 88 6.80 8.31 -3.20
CA SER A 88 5.96 8.23 -4.40
C SER A 88 4.71 9.12 -4.29
N LEU A 89 4.05 9.11 -3.12
CA LEU A 89 2.92 9.97 -2.78
C LEU A 89 3.29 11.44 -2.88
N LYS A 90 4.41 11.85 -2.29
CA LYS A 90 4.90 13.24 -2.36
C LYS A 90 5.17 13.65 -3.81
N SER A 91 5.91 12.86 -4.58
CA SER A 91 6.16 13.14 -6.00
C SER A 91 4.86 13.28 -6.79
N TYR A 92 3.91 12.34 -6.63
CA TYR A 92 2.65 12.35 -7.37
C TYR A 92 1.78 13.59 -7.10
N TYR A 93 1.59 13.95 -5.83
CA TYR A 93 0.72 15.06 -5.43
C TYR A 93 1.39 16.44 -5.54
N VAL A 94 2.73 16.53 -5.52
CA VAL A 94 3.46 17.77 -5.88
C VAL A 94 3.25 18.12 -7.36
N GLU A 95 3.29 17.14 -8.26
CA GLU A 95 3.07 17.34 -9.70
C GLU A 95 1.61 17.67 -10.07
N ARG A 96 0.63 17.13 -9.33
CA ARG A 96 -0.79 17.14 -9.71
C ARG A 96 -1.70 18.01 -8.84
N GLY A 97 -1.17 18.54 -7.73
CA GLY A 97 -1.96 19.17 -6.68
C GLY A 97 -2.61 18.16 -5.74
N LEU A 98 -2.93 18.59 -4.51
CA LEU A 98 -3.37 17.75 -3.40
C LEU A 98 -4.88 17.40 -3.41
N SER A 99 -5.61 17.76 -4.47
CA SER A 99 -7.06 17.53 -4.58
C SER A 99 -7.39 16.29 -5.41
N ASP A 100 -7.96 15.29 -4.74
CA ASP A 100 -8.68 14.21 -5.42
C ASP A 100 -10.17 14.57 -5.55
N SER A 101 -10.86 13.99 -6.53
CA SER A 101 -12.30 14.19 -6.66
C SER A 101 -13.05 13.42 -5.57
N PRO A 102 -13.94 14.04 -4.77
CA PRO A 102 -14.60 13.38 -3.65
C PRO A 102 -15.46 12.19 -4.06
N LEU A 103 -15.61 11.24 -3.13
CA LEU A 103 -16.47 10.07 -3.29
C LEU A 103 -17.96 10.47 -3.41
N TRP A 104 -18.58 10.14 -4.55
CA TRP A 104 -20.02 10.24 -4.71
C TRP A 104 -20.72 9.00 -4.15
N LYS A 105 -20.39 7.82 -4.67
CA LYS A 105 -20.91 6.53 -4.21
C LYS A 105 -19.95 5.38 -4.50
N ILE A 106 -20.02 4.34 -3.70
CA ILE A 106 -19.50 3.01 -4.07
C ILE A 106 -20.55 2.33 -4.97
N GLU A 107 -20.09 1.67 -6.03
CA GLU A 107 -20.95 0.89 -6.94
C GLU A 107 -20.85 -0.61 -6.69
N ARG A 108 -19.67 -1.09 -6.26
CA ARG A 108 -19.42 -2.52 -6.02
C ARG A 108 -18.25 -2.71 -5.06
N ILE A 109 -18.38 -3.66 -4.14
CA ILE A 109 -17.29 -4.20 -3.32
C ILE A 109 -17.26 -5.71 -3.55
N GLU A 110 -16.10 -6.25 -3.89
CA GLU A 110 -15.87 -7.68 -4.08
C GLU A 110 -14.57 -8.07 -3.37
N SER A 111 -14.51 -9.26 -2.77
CA SER A 111 -13.29 -9.75 -2.13
C SER A 111 -12.70 -10.96 -2.84
N LEU A 112 -11.37 -11.08 -2.81
CA LEU A 112 -10.62 -12.20 -3.37
C LEU A 112 -9.60 -12.68 -2.34
N GLU A 113 -9.66 -13.97 -2.00
CA GLU A 113 -8.61 -14.62 -1.24
C GLU A 113 -7.38 -14.86 -2.12
N LEU A 114 -6.21 -14.46 -1.61
CA LEU A 114 -4.90 -14.74 -2.23
C LEU A 114 -3.99 -15.38 -1.17
N ALA A 115 -2.87 -15.97 -1.61
CA ALA A 115 -1.90 -16.59 -0.72
C ALA A 115 -1.22 -15.62 0.29
N GLY A 116 -1.44 -14.31 0.14
CA GLY A 116 -1.02 -13.26 1.09
C GLY A 116 -2.19 -12.62 1.87
N GLY A 117 -3.35 -13.27 1.90
CA GLY A 117 -4.58 -12.80 2.55
C GLY A 117 -5.62 -12.26 1.58
N ARG A 118 -6.73 -11.78 2.14
CA ARG A 118 -7.88 -11.24 1.40
C ARG A 118 -7.59 -9.82 0.89
N LEU A 119 -7.90 -9.58 -0.38
CA LEU A 119 -8.01 -8.23 -0.96
C LEU A 119 -9.48 -7.88 -1.21
N TRP A 120 -9.82 -6.60 -1.08
CA TRP A 120 -11.12 -6.05 -1.46
C TRP A 120 -10.95 -5.09 -2.63
N PHE A 121 -11.68 -5.35 -3.71
CA PHE A 121 -11.78 -4.49 -4.88
C PHE A 121 -13.03 -3.64 -4.77
N VAL A 122 -12.85 -2.32 -4.89
CA VAL A 122 -13.94 -1.35 -4.80
C VAL A 122 -14.02 -0.60 -6.12
N ILE A 123 -15.19 -0.66 -6.75
CA ILE A 123 -15.55 0.21 -7.86
C ILE A 123 -16.38 1.35 -7.28
N TYR A 124 -15.96 2.58 -7.52
CA TYR A 124 -16.65 3.78 -7.03
C TYR A 124 -16.75 4.84 -8.11
N ARG A 125 -17.66 5.80 -7.91
CA ARG A 125 -17.73 7.03 -8.70
C ARG A 125 -17.38 8.24 -7.86
N ASP A 126 -16.68 9.18 -8.48
CA ASP A 126 -16.51 10.53 -7.94
C ASP A 126 -17.71 11.44 -8.25
N LEU A 127 -17.70 12.67 -7.74
CA LEU A 127 -18.72 13.69 -8.03
C LEU A 127 -18.83 14.06 -9.52
N GLN A 128 -17.82 13.78 -10.34
CA GLN A 128 -17.84 13.97 -11.80
C GLN A 128 -18.46 12.75 -12.52
N ARG A 129 -18.99 11.77 -11.76
CA ARG A 129 -19.54 10.48 -12.22
C ARG A 129 -18.50 9.58 -12.93
N LYS A 130 -17.21 9.92 -12.86
CA LYS A 130 -16.14 9.09 -13.41
C LYS A 130 -15.94 7.88 -12.53
N GLN A 131 -15.84 6.71 -13.15
CA GLN A 131 -15.64 5.43 -12.48
C GLN A 131 -14.16 5.20 -12.21
N HIS A 132 -13.86 4.72 -11.01
CA HIS A 132 -12.52 4.40 -10.54
C HIS A 132 -12.50 3.02 -9.88
N SER A 133 -11.31 2.42 -9.82
CA SER A 133 -11.06 1.14 -9.14
C SER A 133 -9.94 1.30 -8.12
N VAL A 134 -10.16 0.81 -6.91
CA VAL A 134 -9.17 0.78 -5.83
C VAL A 134 -9.15 -0.60 -5.18
N SER A 135 -7.99 -1.02 -4.67
CA SER A 135 -7.86 -2.23 -3.85
C SER A 135 -7.48 -1.88 -2.42
N PHE A 136 -8.02 -2.66 -1.49
CA PHE A 136 -7.75 -2.58 -0.06
C PHE A 136 -7.23 -3.92 0.47
N GLN A 137 -6.41 -3.86 1.51
CA GLN A 137 -6.03 -5.00 2.34
C GLN A 137 -6.43 -4.72 3.80
N LYS A 138 -6.83 -5.76 4.53
CA LYS A 138 -7.12 -5.64 5.98
C LYS A 138 -5.83 -5.88 6.77
N LEU A 139 -5.37 -4.84 7.46
CA LEU A 139 -4.16 -4.84 8.30
C LEU A 139 -4.53 -4.25 9.66
N ASP A 140 -4.20 -4.95 10.75
CA ASP A 140 -4.51 -4.55 12.14
C ASP A 140 -5.97 -4.10 12.34
N GLY A 141 -6.91 -4.88 11.79
CA GLY A 141 -8.34 -4.59 11.83
C GLY A 141 -8.84 -3.54 10.82
N ARG A 142 -7.95 -2.72 10.25
CA ARG A 142 -8.27 -1.59 9.35
C ARG A 142 -8.16 -1.97 7.88
N TYR A 143 -9.03 -1.42 7.04
CA TYR A 143 -8.99 -1.60 5.58
C TYR A 143 -8.16 -0.48 4.95
N LEU A 144 -6.95 -0.78 4.49
CA LEU A 144 -5.98 0.21 4.00
C LEU A 144 -5.78 0.10 2.49
N ILE A 145 -5.62 1.25 1.84
CA ILE A 145 -5.58 1.43 0.39
C ILE A 145 -4.23 0.99 -0.18
N HIS A 146 -4.23 0.29 -1.31
CA HIS A 146 -3.07 0.14 -2.18
C HIS A 146 -2.98 1.38 -3.08
N TRP A 147 -2.24 2.42 -2.68
CA TRP A 147 -2.35 3.72 -3.37
C TRP A 147 -1.62 3.72 -4.72
N SER A 148 -0.42 3.14 -4.82
CA SER A 148 0.28 3.07 -6.11
C SER A 148 -0.49 2.25 -7.15
N ALA A 149 -1.19 1.20 -6.69
CA ALA A 149 -2.18 0.46 -7.45
C ALA A 149 -3.37 1.34 -7.89
N MET A 150 -4.00 2.06 -6.97
CA MET A 150 -5.13 2.97 -7.25
C MET A 150 -4.79 4.02 -8.32
N LYS A 151 -3.64 4.70 -8.20
CA LYS A 151 -3.24 5.79 -9.09
C LYS A 151 -2.53 5.33 -10.37
N ALA A 152 -2.35 4.02 -10.56
CA ALA A 152 -1.50 3.45 -11.60
C ALA A 152 -0.08 4.04 -11.63
N TYR A 153 0.46 4.32 -10.44
CA TYR A 153 1.72 5.04 -10.29
C TYR A 153 2.92 4.19 -10.76
N CYS A 154 3.80 4.83 -11.53
CA CYS A 154 5.13 4.35 -11.87
C CYS A 154 6.10 5.50 -11.60
N GLU A 155 7.27 5.23 -11.05
CA GLU A 155 8.33 6.24 -10.84
C GLU A 155 8.88 6.77 -12.18
N VAL A 156 8.84 5.95 -13.24
CA VAL A 156 9.19 6.36 -14.62
C VAL A 156 8.23 5.74 -15.65
N PRO A 157 8.00 6.38 -16.81
CA PRO A 157 7.30 5.75 -17.94
C PRO A 157 8.08 4.55 -18.50
N TRP A 158 7.39 3.54 -19.01
CA TRP A 158 8.01 2.34 -19.63
C TRP A 158 9.02 2.68 -20.73
N GLN A 159 8.71 3.67 -21.57
CA GLN A 159 9.61 4.12 -22.65
C GLN A 159 10.95 4.60 -22.09
N ARG A 160 10.94 5.40 -21.01
CA ARG A 160 12.15 5.85 -20.32
C ARG A 160 12.86 4.70 -19.62
N PHE A 161 12.13 3.83 -18.92
CA PHE A 161 12.72 2.64 -18.27
C PHE A 161 13.53 1.76 -19.26
N ILE A 162 13.05 1.61 -20.50
CA ILE A 162 13.71 0.82 -21.55
C ILE A 162 14.97 1.51 -22.10
N VAL A 163 14.94 2.84 -22.26
CA VAL A 163 16.04 3.65 -22.79
C VAL A 163 17.12 3.88 -21.72
N ASP A 164 16.73 4.38 -20.55
CA ASP A 164 17.61 4.80 -19.47
C ASP A 164 18.22 3.61 -18.71
N ARG A 165 17.61 2.42 -18.83
CA ARG A 165 18.02 1.15 -18.22
C ARG A 165 18.49 1.28 -16.76
N PRO A 166 17.64 1.78 -15.84
CA PRO A 166 18.08 2.17 -14.51
C PRO A 166 18.65 0.98 -13.71
N SER A 167 19.85 1.17 -13.17
CA SER A 167 20.54 0.20 -12.30
C SER A 167 20.05 0.23 -10.85
N LYS A 168 19.36 1.31 -10.45
CA LYS A 168 18.65 1.43 -9.17
C LYS A 168 17.21 0.92 -9.32
N PRO A 169 16.65 0.19 -8.34
CA PRO A 169 15.28 -0.32 -8.43
C PRO A 169 14.23 0.79 -8.43
N VAL A 170 13.44 0.87 -9.50
CA VAL A 170 12.32 1.80 -9.64
C VAL A 170 10.98 1.08 -9.56
N LEU A 171 9.97 1.76 -9.01
CA LEU A 171 8.61 1.24 -8.88
C LEU A 171 7.88 1.32 -10.24
N MET A 172 7.49 0.17 -10.76
CA MET A 172 6.87 0.03 -12.07
C MET A 172 5.61 -0.85 -11.97
N ARG A 173 4.61 -0.52 -12.79
CA ARG A 173 3.38 -1.29 -12.96
C ARG A 173 3.35 -1.94 -14.34
N GLY A 174 2.99 -3.22 -14.38
CA GLY A 174 2.91 -4.00 -15.61
C GLY A 174 2.07 -5.25 -15.40
N TYR A 175 2.26 -6.20 -16.30
CA TYR A 175 1.62 -7.51 -16.24
C TYR A 175 2.70 -8.58 -16.33
N LEU A 176 2.52 -9.68 -15.60
CA LEU A 176 3.55 -10.70 -15.44
C LEU A 176 2.97 -12.10 -15.53
N ARG A 177 3.59 -12.95 -16.36
CA ARG A 177 3.31 -14.39 -16.43
C ARG A 177 4.58 -15.20 -16.22
N GLN A 178 4.43 -16.48 -15.85
CA GLN A 178 5.53 -17.42 -15.79
C GLN A 178 6.22 -17.54 -17.16
N TYR A 179 7.54 -17.70 -17.17
CA TYR A 179 8.29 -17.93 -18.41
C TYR A 179 8.30 -19.41 -18.77
N GLU A 180 7.55 -19.77 -19.81
CA GLU A 180 7.37 -21.15 -20.32
C GLU A 180 8.44 -21.56 -21.35
N GLY A 181 9.37 -20.67 -21.69
CA GLY A 181 10.40 -20.91 -22.72
C GLY A 181 11.63 -21.68 -22.22
N VAL A 182 12.55 -21.95 -23.14
CA VAL A 182 13.84 -22.60 -22.83
C VAL A 182 14.63 -21.76 -21.83
N TRP A 183 15.14 -22.39 -20.77
CA TRP A 183 15.81 -21.68 -19.68
C TRP A 183 16.99 -20.82 -20.20
N PRO A 184 17.09 -19.53 -19.83
CA PRO A 184 18.13 -18.63 -20.34
C PRO A 184 19.56 -19.12 -20.03
N VAL A 185 20.38 -19.25 -21.08
CA VAL A 185 21.78 -19.69 -20.97
C VAL A 185 22.58 -18.69 -20.13
N GLY A 186 23.22 -19.15 -19.06
CA GLY A 186 24.01 -18.31 -18.15
C GLY A 186 23.26 -17.78 -16.93
N LEU A 187 21.97 -18.11 -16.75
CA LEU A 187 21.21 -17.76 -15.55
C LEU A 187 21.16 -18.94 -14.56
N PRO A 188 21.59 -18.78 -13.29
CA PRO A 188 21.51 -19.87 -12.30
C PRO A 188 20.06 -20.26 -11.94
N ARG A 189 19.69 -21.51 -12.24
CA ARG A 189 18.32 -22.05 -12.09
C ARG A 189 17.94 -22.37 -10.64
N ASP A 190 18.94 -22.55 -9.80
CA ASP A 190 18.87 -22.65 -8.35
C ASP A 190 18.57 -21.28 -7.70
N LYS A 191 19.18 -20.19 -8.17
CA LYS A 191 19.03 -18.85 -7.59
C LYS A 191 17.79 -18.09 -8.09
N TYR A 192 17.47 -18.18 -9.38
CA TYR A 192 16.45 -17.32 -10.02
C TYR A 192 15.15 -18.04 -10.39
N ARG A 193 14.11 -17.23 -10.63
CA ARG A 193 12.86 -17.57 -11.32
C ARG A 193 12.68 -16.60 -12.50
N CYS A 194 12.13 -17.09 -13.60
CA CYS A 194 11.97 -16.37 -14.85
C CYS A 194 10.51 -16.06 -15.11
N PHE A 195 10.26 -14.85 -15.59
CA PHE A 195 8.94 -14.33 -15.90
C PHE A 195 9.00 -13.57 -17.23
N LEU A 196 7.87 -13.44 -17.91
CA LEU A 196 7.69 -12.40 -18.92
C LEU A 196 6.96 -11.23 -18.29
N ILE A 197 7.54 -10.04 -18.42
CA ILE A 197 6.91 -8.80 -18.00
C ILE A 197 6.49 -7.99 -19.23
N GLU A 198 5.26 -7.51 -19.17
CA GLU A 198 4.55 -6.86 -20.27
C GLU A 198 4.04 -5.49 -19.81
N ASP A 199 4.06 -4.50 -20.70
CA ASP A 199 3.37 -3.24 -20.46
C ASP A 199 1.84 -3.41 -20.64
N ARG A 200 1.07 -2.33 -20.44
CA ARG A 200 -0.39 -2.39 -20.62
C ARG A 200 -0.78 -2.66 -22.08
N GLY A 201 -0.09 -2.08 -23.04
CA GLY A 201 -0.39 -2.21 -24.47
C GLY A 201 0.10 -3.52 -25.10
N LYS A 202 0.88 -4.35 -24.40
CA LYS A 202 1.65 -5.47 -24.98
C LYS A 202 2.62 -5.01 -26.10
N LEU A 203 2.94 -3.72 -26.14
CA LEU A 203 3.95 -3.13 -27.04
C LEU A 203 5.37 -3.48 -26.58
N PHE A 204 5.50 -3.84 -25.30
CA PHE A 204 6.72 -4.32 -24.68
C PHE A 204 6.44 -5.66 -23.99
N SER A 205 7.28 -6.66 -24.27
CA SER A 205 7.37 -7.92 -23.53
C SER A 205 8.85 -8.28 -23.40
N LYS A 206 9.31 -8.60 -22.18
CA LYS A 206 10.72 -8.88 -21.92
C LYS A 206 10.90 -9.90 -20.80
N LEU A 207 12.00 -10.66 -20.88
CA LEU A 207 12.43 -11.53 -19.80
C LEU A 207 12.75 -10.70 -18.54
N ALA A 208 12.06 -11.03 -17.46
CA ALA A 208 12.34 -10.56 -16.12
C ALA A 208 12.73 -11.74 -15.22
N VAL A 209 13.59 -11.49 -14.24
CA VAL A 209 14.04 -12.49 -13.27
C VAL A 209 13.88 -11.99 -11.85
N MET A 210 13.57 -12.90 -10.93
CA MET A 210 13.52 -12.63 -9.49
C MET A 210 14.36 -13.67 -8.74
N GLU A 211 15.06 -13.25 -7.69
CA GLU A 211 15.76 -14.18 -6.81
C GLU A 211 14.72 -14.91 -5.93
N LYS A 212 14.88 -16.23 -5.74
CA LYS A 212 13.86 -17.04 -5.06
C LYS A 212 13.57 -16.62 -3.60
N GLY A 213 14.54 -15.97 -2.95
CA GLY A 213 14.40 -15.42 -1.60
C GLY A 213 14.03 -13.93 -1.56
N ALA A 214 13.77 -13.28 -2.70
CA ALA A 214 13.42 -11.86 -2.71
C ALA A 214 12.00 -11.59 -2.17
N PRO A 215 11.72 -10.41 -1.58
CA PRO A 215 10.40 -10.08 -1.02
C PRO A 215 9.25 -10.28 -2.02
N GLY A 216 8.35 -11.20 -1.69
CA GLY A 216 7.19 -11.58 -2.51
C GLY A 216 7.47 -12.57 -3.65
N ALA A 217 8.68 -13.16 -3.73
CA ALA A 217 8.99 -14.19 -4.71
C ALA A 217 8.07 -15.42 -4.59
N GLU A 218 7.70 -15.83 -3.37
CA GLU A 218 6.75 -16.92 -3.15
C GLU A 218 5.37 -16.61 -3.74
N ALA A 219 4.90 -15.38 -3.61
CA ALA A 219 3.61 -14.95 -4.16
C ALA A 219 3.62 -14.94 -5.70
N LEU A 220 4.73 -14.54 -6.34
CA LEU A 220 4.88 -14.69 -7.79
C LEU A 220 5.03 -16.16 -8.24
N ASN A 221 5.68 -17.01 -7.45
CA ASN A 221 5.80 -18.44 -7.76
C ASN A 221 4.45 -19.19 -7.70
N LYS A 222 3.46 -18.66 -6.97
CA LYS A 222 2.09 -19.20 -6.89
C LYS A 222 1.15 -18.64 -7.97
N LEU A 223 1.64 -17.81 -8.89
CA LEU A 223 0.82 -17.33 -10.01
C LEU A 223 0.51 -18.49 -10.98
N PRO A 224 -0.76 -18.66 -11.40
CA PRO A 224 -1.13 -19.59 -12.45
C PRO A 224 -0.33 -19.35 -13.74
N ASP A 225 0.08 -20.45 -14.36
CA ASP A 225 0.76 -20.48 -15.66
C ASP A 225 -0.11 -19.88 -16.77
N SER A 226 0.51 -19.53 -17.90
CA SER A 226 -0.11 -19.05 -19.15
C SER A 226 -0.97 -17.77 -19.10
N ILE A 227 -1.25 -17.21 -17.93
CA ILE A 227 -2.03 -15.96 -17.75
C ILE A 227 -1.11 -14.85 -17.24
N SER A 228 -1.16 -13.66 -17.85
CA SER A 228 -0.48 -12.46 -17.31
C SER A 228 -1.29 -11.87 -16.15
N HIS A 229 -0.66 -11.58 -15.02
CA HIS A 229 -1.31 -11.02 -13.83
C HIS A 229 -0.91 -9.55 -13.65
N PRO A 230 -1.84 -8.63 -13.35
CA PRO A 230 -1.51 -7.24 -13.04
C PRO A 230 -0.66 -7.17 -11.77
N ILE A 231 0.51 -6.54 -11.87
CA ILE A 231 1.50 -6.42 -10.79
C ILE A 231 2.02 -4.98 -10.63
N THR A 232 2.43 -4.63 -9.42
CA THR A 232 3.32 -3.48 -9.13
C THR A 232 4.55 -4.03 -8.43
N VAL A 233 5.74 -3.75 -8.96
CA VAL A 233 7.02 -4.29 -8.47
C VAL A 233 8.10 -3.21 -8.48
N ARG A 234 9.13 -3.35 -7.63
CA ARG A 234 10.39 -2.65 -7.85
C ARG A 234 11.26 -3.48 -8.79
N MET A 235 11.80 -2.83 -9.82
CA MET A 235 12.65 -3.48 -10.81
C MET A 235 13.80 -2.59 -11.29
N LYS A 236 14.88 -3.21 -11.74
CA LYS A 236 16.04 -2.55 -12.35
C LYS A 236 16.53 -3.34 -13.55
N TYR A 237 17.36 -2.74 -14.39
CA TYR A 237 18.26 -3.51 -15.23
C TYR A 237 19.41 -4.04 -14.38
N ASN A 238 19.77 -5.31 -14.57
CA ASN A 238 20.97 -5.87 -13.97
C ASN A 238 22.03 -6.07 -15.07
N SER A 239 23.15 -5.34 -14.96
CA SER A 239 24.27 -5.39 -15.90
C SER A 239 25.13 -6.65 -15.78
N GLU A 240 25.09 -7.33 -14.63
CA GLU A 240 25.84 -8.56 -14.32
C GLU A 240 25.12 -9.81 -14.87
N LEU A 241 23.82 -9.70 -15.16
CA LEU A 241 23.01 -10.81 -15.69
C LEU A 241 22.82 -10.66 -17.21
N LEU A 242 23.13 -11.74 -17.93
CA LEU A 242 22.71 -11.97 -19.32
C LEU A 242 22.96 -10.78 -20.25
N ASN A 243 24.22 -10.33 -20.32
CA ASN A 243 24.69 -9.26 -21.20
C ASN A 243 23.84 -7.97 -21.12
N GLN A 244 23.52 -7.54 -19.89
CA GLN A 244 22.83 -6.27 -19.58
C GLN A 244 21.41 -6.13 -20.14
N ASN A 245 20.79 -7.21 -20.60
CA ASN A 245 19.50 -7.19 -21.28
C ASN A 245 18.34 -7.80 -20.46
N VAL A 246 18.53 -8.06 -19.17
CA VAL A 246 17.49 -8.64 -18.31
C VAL A 246 17.06 -7.69 -17.20
N ILE A 247 15.74 -7.64 -17.00
CA ILE A 247 15.10 -6.91 -15.91
C ILE A 247 15.17 -7.79 -14.66
N GLN A 248 15.77 -7.28 -13.58
CA GLN A 248 15.66 -7.90 -12.27
C GLN A 248 14.49 -7.27 -11.51
N ILE A 249 13.49 -8.09 -11.19
CA ILE A 249 12.49 -7.78 -10.17
C ILE A 249 13.19 -7.96 -8.82
N THR A 250 13.26 -6.90 -8.04
CA THR A 250 13.87 -6.94 -6.70
C THR A 250 12.84 -7.19 -5.60
N GLU A 251 11.59 -6.81 -5.84
CA GLU A 251 10.52 -6.87 -4.85
C GLU A 251 9.15 -6.77 -5.51
N LEU A 252 8.19 -7.58 -5.04
CA LEU A 252 6.77 -7.40 -5.34
C LEU A 252 6.13 -6.45 -4.32
N LYS A 253 5.50 -5.36 -4.80
CA LYS A 253 4.73 -4.45 -3.95
C LYS A 253 3.24 -4.81 -3.91
N HIS A 254 2.62 -4.99 -5.08
CA HIS A 254 1.19 -5.30 -5.18
C HIS A 254 0.93 -6.43 -6.18
N LEU A 255 0.23 -7.46 -5.75
CA LEU A 255 -0.29 -8.54 -6.59
C LEU A 255 -1.76 -8.26 -6.92
N ARG A 256 -2.16 -8.36 -8.19
CA ARG A 256 -3.55 -8.23 -8.65
C ARG A 256 -4.21 -6.92 -8.20
N TRP A 257 -3.68 -5.78 -8.62
CA TRP A 257 -4.31 -4.47 -8.37
C TRP A 257 -5.60 -4.21 -9.16
N GLN A 258 -5.96 -5.09 -10.11
CA GLN A 258 -7.23 -5.11 -10.84
C GLN A 258 -7.70 -6.57 -11.00
N GLN A 259 -9.01 -6.81 -11.00
CA GLN A 259 -9.57 -8.12 -11.36
C GLN A 259 -9.28 -8.44 -12.83
N LEU A 260 -8.75 -9.64 -13.09
CA LEU A 260 -8.46 -10.14 -14.44
C LEU A 260 -9.66 -9.94 -15.38
N ASN A 261 -10.86 -10.34 -14.95
CA ASN A 261 -12.10 -10.26 -15.73
C ASN A 261 -12.56 -8.83 -16.10
N SER A 262 -11.92 -7.78 -15.56
CA SER A 262 -12.23 -6.37 -15.88
C SER A 262 -11.19 -5.69 -16.79
N ASP A 263 -10.11 -6.38 -17.14
CA ASP A 263 -9.15 -5.94 -18.15
C ASP A 263 -9.49 -6.66 -19.47
N PRO A 264 -9.84 -5.94 -20.55
CA PRO A 264 -10.24 -6.54 -21.83
C PRO A 264 -9.28 -7.60 -22.37
N ARG A 265 -8.00 -7.51 -22.02
CA ARG A 265 -6.95 -8.44 -22.49
C ARG A 265 -7.06 -9.85 -21.89
N PHE A 266 -7.95 -10.07 -20.92
CA PHE A 266 -8.31 -11.39 -20.37
C PHE A 266 -9.77 -11.77 -20.61
N GLN A 267 -10.53 -10.96 -21.37
CA GLN A 267 -11.95 -11.21 -21.69
C GLN A 267 -12.15 -12.10 -22.94
N GLY A 268 -11.07 -12.63 -23.54
CA GLY A 268 -11.16 -13.62 -24.62
C GLY A 268 -11.74 -13.06 -25.93
N GLN A 269 -11.23 -11.89 -26.37
CA GLN A 269 -11.41 -11.38 -27.74
C GLN A 269 -10.23 -11.79 -28.62
#